data_AF-X1SB74-F1
#
_entry.id   AF-X1SB74-F1
#
_cell.length_a   1.000
_cell.length_b   1.000
_cell.length_c   1.000
_cell.angle_alpha   90.00
_cell.angle_beta   90.00
_cell.angle_gamma   90.00
#
_symmetry.space_group_name_H-M   'P 1'
#
loop_
_entity.id
_entity.type
_entity.pdbx_description
1 polymer ?
#
loop_
_entity_poly.entity_id
_entity_poly.type
_entity_poly.pdbx_seq_one_letter_code
_entity_poly.pdbx_strand_id
1 'polypeptide(L)'
;MADLPDYYTQSQLALAEVKYIDGGLDAAKATVPVRKQVYVATDTNKFYMCFTDGGWTDVTGLFLLLAGGTMAGTIAMGNHKITGLTDGAAAQDAVTYAQLIAWAALFLRLTGGTLTGDLIIEKATPSLHLKATEENGQEWAVEEFIYGEASWIRIENKITDKAFFIAPNGEIQARVRLTIASSPT
;
A
#
# COMPACT_ATOMS: atom_id res chain seq x y z
N MET A 1 40.81 -24.46 -73.63
CA MET A 1 40.46 -24.20 -72.22
C MET A 1 39.22 -23.33 -72.26
N ALA A 2 38.04 -23.94 -72.16
CA ALA A 2 36.79 -23.20 -72.17
C ALA A 2 36.65 -22.51 -70.81
N ASP A 3 36.38 -21.21 -70.82
CA ASP A 3 36.10 -20.44 -69.62
C ASP A 3 34.93 -21.09 -68.86
N LEU A 4 35.13 -21.35 -67.57
CA LEU A 4 34.09 -21.85 -66.69
C LEU A 4 33.02 -20.74 -66.54
N PRO A 5 31.72 -21.07 -66.59
CA PRO A 5 30.67 -20.06 -66.43
C PRO A 5 30.79 -19.35 -65.08
N ASP A 6 30.80 -18.02 -65.12
CA ASP A 6 30.88 -17.16 -63.95
C ASP A 6 29.79 -17.51 -62.93
N TYR A 7 30.24 -17.93 -61.76
CA TYR A 7 29.45 -18.40 -60.61
C TYR A 7 28.74 -17.25 -59.87
N TYR A 8 28.22 -16.25 -60.59
CA TYR A 8 27.67 -15.03 -60.00
C TYR A 8 26.25 -14.68 -60.45
N THR A 9 25.50 -15.62 -61.01
CA THR A 9 24.04 -15.58 -60.79
C THR A 9 23.75 -16.20 -59.43
N GLN A 10 24.09 -15.49 -58.36
CA GLN A 10 23.39 -15.70 -57.10
C GLN A 10 21.94 -15.29 -57.34
N SER A 11 21.19 -16.30 -57.79
CA SER A 11 19.78 -16.50 -57.53
C SER A 11 19.33 -15.61 -56.38
N GLN A 12 18.46 -14.67 -56.70
CA GLN A 12 17.67 -13.86 -55.79
C GLN A 12 17.21 -14.72 -54.61
N LEU A 13 17.92 -14.65 -53.48
CA LEU A 13 17.26 -14.82 -52.20
C LEU A 13 16.33 -13.63 -52.10
N ALA A 14 15.05 -13.88 -52.39
CA ALA A 14 13.96 -12.99 -52.06
C ALA A 14 14.12 -12.60 -50.58
N LEU A 15 14.50 -11.34 -50.34
CA LEU A 15 15.08 -10.77 -49.11
C LEU A 15 16.59 -11.02 -48.99
N ALA A 16 17.38 -9.97 -49.29
CA ALA A 16 18.83 -9.97 -49.11
C ALA A 16 19.20 -10.34 -47.66
N GLU A 17 20.01 -11.39 -47.48
CA GLU A 17 20.64 -11.70 -46.20
C GLU A 17 21.54 -10.53 -45.79
N VAL A 18 21.52 -10.17 -44.50
CA VAL A 18 22.35 -9.08 -43.96
C VAL A 18 23.82 -9.50 -44.05
N LYS A 19 24.55 -8.95 -45.04
CA LYS A 19 25.96 -9.28 -45.28
C LYS A 19 26.91 -8.57 -44.29
N TYR A 20 26.56 -7.36 -43.83
CA TYR A 20 27.28 -6.58 -42.82
C TYR A 20 26.30 -5.72 -42.01
N ILE A 21 26.65 -5.40 -40.76
CA ILE A 21 25.95 -4.44 -39.90
C ILE A 21 26.81 -3.18 -39.84
N ASP A 22 26.23 -2.02 -40.13
CA ASP A 22 26.93 -0.73 -40.03
C ASP A 22 27.17 -0.37 -38.55
N GLY A 23 28.30 0.26 -38.25
CA GLY A 23 28.61 0.69 -36.88
C GLY A 23 29.63 1.81 -36.80
N GLY A 24 29.62 2.52 -35.68
CA GLY A 24 30.48 3.69 -35.46
C GLY A 24 29.98 4.57 -34.32
N LEU A 25 30.28 5.88 -34.38
CA LEU A 25 29.77 6.86 -33.42
C LEU A 25 28.25 7.03 -33.57
N ASP A 26 27.50 7.16 -32.48
CA ASP A 26 26.03 7.33 -32.52
C ASP A 26 25.59 8.52 -33.39
N ALA A 27 26.39 9.59 -33.42
CA ALA A 27 26.14 10.76 -34.26
C ALA A 27 26.34 10.48 -35.78
N ALA A 28 27.07 9.43 -36.14
CA ALA A 28 27.37 9.05 -37.53
C ALA A 28 26.31 8.14 -38.15
N LYS A 29 25.29 7.70 -37.39
CA LYS A 29 24.17 6.94 -37.97
C LYS A 29 23.45 7.76 -39.03
N ALA A 30 22.90 7.07 -40.03
CA ALA A 30 22.11 7.72 -41.08
C ALA A 30 20.96 8.54 -40.47
N THR A 31 20.79 9.79 -40.90
CA THR A 31 19.72 10.68 -40.42
C THR A 31 18.34 10.26 -40.92
N VAL A 32 18.28 9.54 -42.04
CA VAL A 32 17.06 8.97 -42.63
C VAL A 32 17.29 7.48 -42.90
N PRO A 33 17.12 6.59 -41.90
CA PRO A 33 17.32 5.17 -42.12
C PRO A 33 16.19 4.56 -42.95
N VAL A 34 16.49 3.51 -43.70
CA VAL A 34 15.49 2.71 -44.43
C VAL A 34 15.18 1.42 -43.69
N ARG A 35 13.98 0.88 -43.90
CA ARG A 35 13.53 -0.37 -43.25
C ARG A 35 14.58 -1.48 -43.37
N LYS A 36 14.73 -2.25 -42.29
CA LYS A 36 15.67 -3.38 -42.16
C LYS A 36 17.13 -2.97 -42.00
N GLN A 37 17.44 -1.68 -41.95
CA GLN A 37 18.77 -1.26 -41.52
C GLN A 37 18.98 -1.50 -40.02
N VAL A 38 20.23 -1.81 -39.69
CA VAL A 38 20.72 -2.09 -38.35
C VAL A 38 21.98 -1.27 -38.16
N TYR A 39 22.13 -0.64 -36.99
CA TYR A 39 23.29 0.16 -36.65
C TYR A 39 23.78 -0.12 -35.23
N VAL A 40 25.09 -0.28 -35.06
CA VAL A 40 25.73 -0.45 -33.75
C VAL A 40 26.51 0.83 -33.41
N ALA A 41 26.04 1.57 -32.42
CA ALA A 41 26.76 2.71 -31.87
C ALA A 41 27.76 2.24 -30.80
N THR A 42 29.05 2.31 -31.09
CA THR A 42 30.13 1.78 -30.24
C THR A 42 30.55 2.73 -29.12
N ASP A 43 30.22 4.01 -29.24
CA ASP A 43 30.46 5.04 -28.23
C ASP A 43 29.37 5.07 -27.16
N THR A 44 28.11 4.88 -27.54
CA THR A 44 26.96 4.88 -26.61
C THR A 44 26.47 3.49 -26.23
N ASN A 45 27.10 2.42 -26.74
CA ASN A 45 26.70 1.02 -26.55
C ASN A 45 25.24 0.73 -26.93
N LYS A 46 24.74 1.37 -28.00
CA LYS A 46 23.35 1.23 -28.44
C LYS A 46 23.25 0.39 -29.70
N PHE A 47 22.21 -0.42 -29.75
CA PHE A 47 21.82 -1.18 -30.93
C PHE A 47 20.54 -0.58 -31.50
N TYR A 48 20.64 -0.03 -32.71
CA TYR A 48 19.51 0.58 -33.39
C TYR A 48 18.99 -0.32 -34.52
N MET A 49 17.67 -0.37 -34.64
CA MET A 49 16.99 -1.01 -35.76
C MET A 49 15.96 -0.06 -36.36
N CYS A 50 15.86 -0.07 -37.69
CA CYS A 50 14.85 0.68 -38.41
C CYS A 50 13.68 -0.25 -38.78
N PHE A 51 12.59 -0.15 -38.01
CA PHE A 51 11.35 -0.87 -38.29
C PHE A 51 10.50 -0.19 -39.37
N THR A 52 10.59 1.14 -39.46
CA THR A 52 9.88 1.98 -40.43
C THR A 52 10.82 3.06 -40.97
N ASP A 53 10.74 3.34 -42.27
CA ASP A 53 11.60 4.34 -42.91
C ASP A 53 11.58 5.68 -42.17
N GLY A 54 12.75 6.30 -42.03
CA GLY A 54 12.94 7.58 -41.38
C GLY A 54 13.11 7.53 -39.85
N GLY A 55 13.03 6.35 -39.20
CA GLY A 55 13.12 6.25 -37.74
C GLY A 55 14.02 5.12 -37.23
N TRP A 56 15.02 5.48 -36.44
CA TRP A 56 15.76 4.50 -35.63
C TRP A 56 15.00 4.20 -34.34
N THR A 57 14.92 2.92 -33.98
CA THR A 57 14.51 2.48 -32.65
C THR A 57 15.72 1.96 -31.90
N ASP A 58 16.02 2.57 -30.76
CA ASP A 58 17.01 2.05 -29.82
C ASP A 58 16.44 0.81 -29.16
N VAL A 59 16.89 -0.37 -29.58
CA VAL A 59 16.41 -1.64 -29.04
C VAL A 59 16.82 -1.78 -27.58
N THR A 60 17.97 -1.23 -27.18
CA THR A 60 18.44 -1.29 -25.79
C THR A 60 17.62 -0.40 -24.85
N GLY A 61 16.93 0.62 -25.39
CA GLY A 61 16.04 1.50 -24.63
C GLY A 61 14.61 1.00 -24.44
N LEU A 62 14.24 -0.15 -25.03
CA LEU A 62 12.88 -0.71 -24.94
C LEU A 62 12.63 -1.51 -23.65
N PHE A 63 13.69 -1.83 -22.90
CA PHE A 63 13.61 -2.68 -21.70
C PHE A 63 14.50 -2.13 -20.59
N LEU A 64 14.15 -2.46 -19.34
CA LEU A 64 15.05 -2.27 -18.21
C LEU A 64 16.06 -3.42 -18.16
N LEU A 65 17.34 -3.11 -18.00
CA LEU A 65 18.37 -4.14 -17.87
C LEU A 65 18.20 -4.92 -16.56
N LEU A 66 18.63 -6.18 -16.54
CA LEU A 66 18.59 -7.01 -15.33
C LEU A 66 19.48 -6.46 -14.20
N ALA A 67 20.53 -5.72 -14.56
CA ALA A 67 21.36 -4.95 -13.62
C ALA A 67 20.64 -3.72 -13.05
N GLY A 68 19.41 -3.44 -13.49
CA GLY A 68 18.63 -2.27 -13.16
C GLY A 68 18.77 -1.14 -14.19
N GLY A 69 18.07 -0.05 -13.93
CA GLY A 69 18.11 1.19 -14.70
C GLY A 69 17.17 2.23 -14.10
N THR A 70 17.15 3.43 -14.68
CA THR A 70 16.26 4.50 -14.25
C THR A 70 15.05 4.56 -15.17
N MET A 71 13.85 4.40 -14.62
CA MET A 71 12.61 4.70 -15.33
C MET A 71 12.25 6.18 -15.11
N ALA A 72 11.85 6.87 -16.18
CA ALA A 72 11.36 8.24 -16.09
C ALA A 72 9.82 8.24 -16.16
N GLY A 73 9.18 8.96 -15.23
CA GLY A 73 7.73 9.10 -15.18
C GLY A 73 7.01 8.02 -14.37
N THR A 74 5.68 8.03 -14.42
CA THR A 74 4.81 7.09 -13.69
C THR A 74 4.91 5.68 -14.30
N ILE A 75 5.02 4.67 -13.43
CA ILE A 75 5.05 3.26 -13.83
C ILE A 75 3.65 2.68 -13.62
N ALA A 76 2.92 2.42 -14.69
CA ALA A 76 1.64 1.72 -14.64
C ALA A 76 1.87 0.19 -14.72
N MET A 77 1.62 -0.52 -13.63
CA MET A 77 1.75 -2.00 -13.56
C MET A 77 0.48 -2.75 -14.02
N GLY A 78 -0.58 -2.03 -14.37
CA GLY A 78 -1.90 -2.62 -14.57
C GLY A 78 -2.38 -3.39 -13.33
N ASN A 79 -3.09 -4.50 -13.53
CA ASN A 79 -3.59 -5.35 -12.44
C ASN A 79 -2.58 -6.46 -12.03
N HIS A 80 -1.28 -6.22 -12.21
CA HIS A 80 -0.25 -7.19 -11.88
C HIS A 80 0.37 -6.91 -10.50
N LYS A 81 0.81 -7.99 -9.83
CA LYS A 81 1.54 -7.91 -8.56
C LYS A 81 3.00 -7.56 -8.80
N ILE A 82 3.59 -6.79 -7.87
CA ILE A 82 5.04 -6.63 -7.74
C ILE A 82 5.50 -7.67 -6.72
N THR A 83 6.30 -8.65 -7.14
CA THR A 83 6.76 -9.77 -6.31
C THR A 83 8.26 -9.72 -6.10
N GLY A 84 8.76 -10.36 -5.04
CA GLY A 84 10.19 -10.39 -4.71
C GLY A 84 10.72 -9.08 -4.10
N LEU A 85 9.83 -8.23 -3.60
CA LEU A 85 10.18 -6.99 -2.92
C LEU A 85 10.52 -7.26 -1.44
N THR A 86 11.63 -6.70 -0.97
CA THR A 86 12.01 -6.70 0.46
C THR A 86 11.32 -5.56 1.20
N ASP A 87 11.12 -5.70 2.52
CA ASP A 87 10.53 -4.66 3.36
C ASP A 87 11.28 -3.33 3.25
N GLY A 88 10.53 -2.24 3.11
CA GLY A 88 11.08 -0.90 3.01
C GLY A 88 11.61 -0.40 4.35
N ALA A 89 12.74 0.32 4.33
CA ALA A 89 13.39 0.88 5.52
C ALA A 89 13.46 2.41 5.48
N ALA A 90 13.62 3.00 4.29
CA ALA A 90 13.65 4.44 4.07
C ALA A 90 12.29 4.99 3.61
N ALA A 91 12.12 6.31 3.70
CA ALA A 91 10.86 6.98 3.37
C ALA A 91 10.44 6.86 1.89
N GLN A 92 11.39 6.56 0.99
CA GLN A 92 11.16 6.43 -0.44
C GLN A 92 11.04 4.98 -0.89
N ASP A 93 11.16 4.01 0.02
CA ASP A 93 11.06 2.59 -0.32
C ASP A 93 9.60 2.18 -0.55
N ALA A 94 9.40 1.19 -1.42
CA ALA A 94 8.12 0.53 -1.53
C ALA A 94 7.88 -0.38 -0.30
N VAL A 95 6.65 -0.37 0.21
CA VAL A 95 6.25 -1.20 1.36
C VAL A 95 5.66 -2.52 0.89
N THR A 96 6.06 -3.63 1.51
CA THR A 96 5.46 -4.94 1.22
C THR A 96 4.10 -5.07 1.90
N TYR A 97 3.26 -5.96 1.38
CA TYR A 97 1.98 -6.24 2.03
C TYR A 97 2.16 -6.86 3.43
N ALA A 98 3.22 -7.64 3.65
CA ALA A 98 3.52 -8.23 4.96
C ALA A 98 3.87 -7.16 5.99
N GLN A 99 4.72 -6.19 5.61
CA GLN A 99 5.03 -5.03 6.43
C GLN A 99 3.77 -4.23 6.75
N LEU A 100 2.90 -3.96 5.77
CA LEU A 100 1.63 -3.26 6.02
C LEU A 100 0.76 -3.98 7.06
N ILE A 101 0.61 -5.31 6.96
CA ILE A 101 -0.17 -6.10 7.93
C ILE A 101 0.44 -6.02 9.33
N ALA A 102 1.76 -6.16 9.44
CA ALA A 102 2.45 -6.12 10.73
C ALA A 102 2.21 -4.78 11.44
N TRP A 103 2.27 -3.67 10.69
CA TRP A 103 1.97 -2.35 11.23
C TRP A 103 0.50 -2.20 11.60
N ALA A 104 -0.43 -2.67 10.77
CA ALA A 104 -1.87 -2.59 11.03
C ALA A 104 -2.27 -3.36 12.30
N ALA A 105 -1.57 -4.45 12.65
CA ALA A 105 -1.83 -5.25 13.84
C ALA A 105 -1.52 -4.52 15.16
N LEU A 106 -0.78 -3.40 15.13
CA LEU A 106 -0.41 -2.63 16.33
C LEU A 106 -1.48 -1.63 16.75
N PHE A 107 -2.53 -1.41 15.94
CA PHE A 107 -3.51 -0.36 16.16
C PHE A 107 -4.92 -0.91 16.32
N LEU A 108 -5.74 -0.21 17.10
CA LEU A 108 -7.18 -0.48 17.20
C LEU A 108 -7.92 0.10 15.99
N ARG A 109 -8.92 -0.63 15.50
CA ARG A 109 -9.76 -0.19 14.38
C ARG A 109 -10.67 0.97 14.80
N LEU A 110 -10.71 2.02 13.99
CA LEU A 110 -11.58 3.20 14.21
C LEU A 110 -13.07 2.88 14.06
N THR A 111 -13.44 1.90 13.23
CA THR A 111 -14.83 1.46 13.04
C THR A 111 -15.30 0.49 14.14
N GLY A 112 -14.60 0.46 15.28
CA GLY A 112 -14.80 -0.53 16.33
C GLY A 112 -14.17 -1.89 16.01
N GLY A 113 -14.38 -2.83 16.94
CA GLY A 113 -13.88 -4.19 16.90
C GLY A 113 -13.99 -4.84 18.28
N THR A 114 -13.76 -6.15 18.36
CA THR A 114 -13.67 -6.86 19.63
C THR A 114 -12.21 -6.91 20.07
N LEU A 115 -11.92 -6.34 21.24
CA LEU A 115 -10.66 -6.59 21.94
C LEU A 115 -10.78 -7.92 22.69
N THR A 116 -9.88 -8.85 22.42
CA THR A 116 -9.74 -10.09 23.20
C THR A 116 -8.48 -10.01 24.04
N GLY A 117 -8.55 -10.42 25.31
CA GLY A 117 -7.45 -10.26 26.27
C GLY A 117 -7.54 -8.94 27.05
N ASP A 118 -6.52 -8.67 27.87
CA ASP A 118 -6.49 -7.49 28.73
C ASP A 118 -6.20 -6.22 27.92
N LEU A 119 -6.94 -5.15 28.20
CA LEU A 119 -6.61 -3.80 27.72
C LEU A 119 -5.75 -3.09 28.77
N ILE A 120 -4.45 -2.96 28.49
CA ILE A 120 -3.48 -2.27 29.36
C ILE A 120 -3.34 -0.81 28.88
N ILE A 121 -3.53 0.16 29.77
CA ILE A 121 -3.35 1.60 29.49
C ILE A 121 -2.18 2.12 30.34
N GLU A 122 -0.98 2.14 29.76
CA GLU A 122 0.25 2.58 30.43
C GLU A 122 0.36 4.11 30.53
N LYS A 123 -0.56 4.72 31.27
CA LYS A 123 -0.53 6.14 31.60
C LYS A 123 -0.42 6.28 33.11
N ALA A 124 0.36 7.24 33.61
CA ALA A 124 0.50 7.50 35.05
C ALA A 124 -0.86 7.75 35.75
N THR A 125 -1.82 8.30 35.02
CA THR A 125 -3.23 8.48 35.42
C THR A 125 -4.14 8.06 34.25
N PRO A 126 -4.47 6.76 34.13
CA PRO A 126 -5.31 6.27 33.05
C PRO A 126 -6.77 6.73 33.29
N SER A 127 -7.43 7.16 32.23
CA SER A 127 -8.85 7.50 32.24
C SER A 127 -9.53 6.72 31.12
N LEU A 128 -10.46 5.82 31.46
CA LEU A 128 -11.24 5.06 30.50
C LEU A 128 -12.64 5.66 30.43
N HIS A 129 -12.96 6.32 29.32
CA HIS A 129 -14.31 6.83 29.07
C HIS A 129 -15.07 5.80 28.23
N LEU A 130 -15.78 4.89 28.89
CA LEU A 130 -16.70 3.98 28.21
C LEU A 130 -18.03 4.69 28.02
N LYS A 131 -18.44 4.85 26.76
CA LYS A 131 -19.82 5.20 26.41
C LYS A 131 -20.45 3.95 25.83
N ALA A 132 -21.53 3.46 26.44
CA ALA A 132 -22.35 2.47 25.79
C ALA A 132 -23.02 3.14 24.58
N THR A 133 -22.92 2.53 23.40
CA THR A 133 -23.79 2.89 22.28
C THR A 133 -25.22 2.59 22.70
N GLU A 134 -26.14 3.53 22.47
CA GLU A 134 -27.56 3.38 22.80
C GLU A 134 -28.10 2.06 22.27
N GLU A 135 -28.35 1.10 23.16
CA GLU A 135 -29.17 -0.07 22.83
C GLU A 135 -30.61 0.32 23.18
N ASN A 136 -31.47 0.42 22.17
CA ASN A 136 -32.90 0.72 22.32
C ASN A 136 -33.22 2.14 22.86
N GLY A 137 -32.38 3.13 22.53
CA GLY A 137 -32.64 4.53 22.89
C GLY A 137 -32.61 4.79 24.40
N GLN A 138 -31.85 3.99 25.16
CA GLN A 138 -31.60 4.19 26.58
C GLN A 138 -30.23 4.88 26.77
N GLU A 139 -30.19 5.98 27.50
CA GLU A 139 -28.96 6.68 27.86
C GLU A 139 -28.49 6.27 29.27
N TRP A 140 -27.25 5.81 29.39
CA TRP A 140 -26.67 5.35 30.65
C TRP A 140 -25.43 6.19 31.00
N ALA A 141 -25.35 6.66 32.24
CA ALA A 141 -24.16 7.32 32.77
C ALA A 141 -23.51 6.46 33.84
N VAL A 142 -22.18 6.50 33.86
CA VAL A 142 -21.36 5.88 34.90
C VAL A 142 -20.57 6.99 35.58
N GLU A 143 -20.76 7.13 36.88
CA GLU A 143 -20.12 8.14 37.71
C GLU A 143 -19.55 7.48 38.96
N GLU A 144 -18.39 7.93 39.41
CA GLU A 144 -17.90 7.61 40.74
C GLU A 144 -18.66 8.45 41.76
N PHE A 145 -19.15 7.81 42.81
CA PHE A 145 -19.90 8.43 43.89
C PHE A 145 -19.30 8.03 45.24
N ILE A 146 -18.94 9.00 46.07
CA ILE A 146 -18.38 8.74 47.40
C ILE A 146 -19.51 8.70 48.42
N TYR A 147 -19.58 7.63 49.21
CA TYR A 147 -20.48 7.53 50.34
C TYR A 147 -19.73 7.08 51.60
N GLY A 148 -19.58 7.99 52.57
CA GLY A 148 -18.69 7.79 53.71
C GLY A 148 -17.22 7.76 53.26
N GLU A 149 -16.52 6.68 53.58
CA GLU A 149 -15.10 6.45 53.19
C GLU A 149 -14.95 5.54 51.95
N ALA A 150 -16.05 5.12 51.34
CA ALA A 150 -16.04 4.17 50.22
C ALA A 150 -16.33 4.87 48.88
N SER A 151 -15.55 4.53 47.85
CA SER A 151 -15.82 4.87 46.45
C SER A 151 -16.76 3.85 45.82
N TRP A 152 -17.95 4.29 45.45
CA TRP A 152 -18.95 3.49 44.75
C TRP A 152 -19.01 3.88 43.29
N ILE A 153 -19.38 2.93 42.43
CA ILE A 153 -19.73 3.23 41.05
C ILE A 153 -21.25 3.30 40.96
N ARG A 154 -21.75 4.45 40.50
CA ARG A 154 -23.16 4.64 40.18
C ARG A 154 -23.35 4.44 38.69
N ILE A 155 -24.25 3.53 38.32
CA ILE A 155 -24.71 3.35 36.94
C ILE A 155 -26.17 3.80 36.90
N GLU A 156 -26.44 4.92 36.24
CA GLU A 156 -27.77 5.51 36.15
C GLU A 156 -28.27 5.45 34.71
N ASN A 157 -29.50 4.97 34.55
CA ASN A 157 -30.26 5.16 33.32
C ASN A 157 -30.93 6.54 33.37
N LYS A 158 -30.51 7.45 32.48
CA LYS A 158 -30.98 8.84 32.44
C LYS A 158 -32.44 8.99 32.00
N ILE A 159 -33.03 7.96 31.39
CA ILE A 159 -34.42 7.99 30.93
C ILE A 159 -35.39 7.51 32.01
N THR A 160 -35.03 6.42 32.69
CA THR A 160 -35.88 5.81 33.72
C THR A 160 -35.57 6.33 35.14
N ASP A 161 -34.52 7.13 35.31
CA ASP A 161 -34.00 7.63 36.60
C ASP A 161 -33.71 6.49 37.61
N LYS A 162 -33.48 5.28 37.07
CA LYS A 162 -33.09 4.10 37.85
C LYS A 162 -31.58 4.03 37.91
N ALA A 163 -31.06 3.75 39.09
CA ALA A 163 -29.63 3.57 39.30
C ALA A 163 -29.33 2.26 40.01
N PHE A 164 -28.24 1.62 39.58
CA PHE A 164 -27.58 0.54 40.30
C PHE A 164 -26.28 1.08 40.88
N PHE A 165 -25.93 0.64 42.08
CA PHE A 165 -24.70 1.02 42.75
C PHE A 165 -23.83 -0.22 42.92
N ILE A 166 -22.56 -0.10 42.58
CA ILE A 166 -21.56 -1.15 42.77
C ILE A 166 -20.66 -0.71 43.91
N ALA A 167 -20.62 -1.53 44.96
CA ALA A 167 -19.76 -1.32 46.12
C ALA A 167 -18.28 -1.57 45.77
N PRO A 168 -17.33 -1.06 46.58
CA PRO A 168 -15.90 -1.33 46.40
C PRO A 168 -15.55 -2.83 46.39
N ASN A 169 -16.35 -3.67 47.07
CA ASN A 169 -16.18 -5.13 47.10
C ASN A 169 -16.85 -5.85 45.90
N GLY A 170 -17.42 -5.11 44.95
CA GLY A 170 -18.10 -5.64 43.77
C GLY A 170 -19.57 -6.03 43.97
N GLU A 171 -20.13 -5.87 45.17
CA GLU A 171 -21.53 -6.19 45.44
C GLU A 171 -22.48 -5.16 44.77
N ILE A 172 -23.52 -5.65 44.09
CA ILE A 172 -24.51 -4.80 43.41
C ILE A 172 -25.68 -4.53 44.34
N GLN A 173 -25.96 -3.26 44.58
CA GLN A 173 -27.08 -2.80 45.41
C GLN A 173 -28.05 -2.00 44.54
N ALA A 174 -29.29 -2.48 44.40
CA ALA A 174 -30.37 -1.70 43.80
C ALA A 174 -31.03 -0.84 44.88
N ARG A 175 -30.81 0.48 44.86
CA ARG A 175 -31.57 1.41 45.72
C ARG A 175 -32.67 2.07 44.90
N VAL A 176 -33.92 1.80 45.24
CA VAL A 176 -35.07 2.59 44.80
C VAL A 176 -34.99 3.94 45.51
N ARG A 177 -35.05 5.07 44.78
CA ARG A 177 -35.23 6.38 45.40
C ARG A 177 -36.56 6.35 46.17
N LEU A 178 -36.51 6.40 47.50
CA LEU A 178 -37.68 6.78 48.30
C LEU A 178 -37.86 8.28 48.15
N THR A 179 -38.80 8.70 47.31
CA THR A 179 -39.30 10.08 47.32
C THR A 179 -40.06 10.29 48.61
N ILE A 180 -39.41 10.84 49.63
CA ILE A 180 -40.10 11.34 50.82
C ILE A 180 -40.70 12.68 50.39
N ALA A 181 -41.97 12.67 50.00
CA ALA A 181 -42.72 13.91 49.85
C ALA A 181 -42.76 14.58 51.23
N SER A 182 -42.14 15.75 51.37
CA SER A 182 -42.32 16.58 52.56
C SER A 182 -43.79 16.99 52.60
N SER A 183 -44.51 16.61 53.67
CA SER A 183 -45.85 17.12 53.92
C SER A 183 -45.81 18.64 53.96
N PRO A 184 -46.65 19.37 53.20
CA PRO A 184 -46.83 20.80 53.45
C PRO A 184 -47.29 20.98 54.90
N THR A 185 -46.74 22.01 55.54
CA THR A 185 -47.07 22.45 56.91
C THR A 185 -48.39 23.22 56.92
#